data_AF-A0A8B4GQK5-F1
#
_entry.id   AF-A0A8B4GQK5-F1
#
_cell.length_a   1.000
_cell.length_b   1.000
_cell.length_c   1.000
_cell.angle_alpha   90.00
_cell.angle_beta   90.00
_cell.angle_gamma   90.00
#
_symmetry.space_group_name_H-M   'P 1'
#
loop_
_entity.id
_entity.type
_entity.pdbx_description
1 polymer ?
#
loop_
_entity_poly.entity_id
_entity_poly.type
_entity_poly.pdbx_seq_one_letter_code
_entity_poly.pdbx_strand_id
1 'polypeptide(L)'
;MATAVRKLSRNNESRSKRSGSSGGGASRAIGLLLALILVGGGVYAYMNPEIIEQAKAMVGLAEPADEGNMGGSGAAAQQAPAAPTITDPKAVEALNMAKVWVETRLAKGTRLNEINEAIDVPASQKEFWQSITLSQGAITAIPAGSTAERAVLLLPMQSQGQLIWACAGDIPQAIESICAQ
;
A
#
# COMPACT_ATOMS: atom_id res chain seq x y z
N MET A 1 -27.42 -32.49 -60.09
CA MET A 1 -27.21 -31.06 -59.75
C MET A 1 -25.75 -30.86 -59.38
N ALA A 2 -25.21 -29.72 -59.77
CA ALA A 2 -23.79 -29.49 -60.07
C ALA A 2 -22.97 -28.93 -58.89
N THR A 3 -21.65 -29.19 -58.96
CA THR A 3 -20.51 -28.31 -58.55
C THR A 3 -20.32 -27.96 -57.06
N ALA A 4 -19.12 -27.83 -56.48
CA ALA A 4 -17.74 -27.87 -56.97
C ALA A 4 -16.76 -28.04 -55.78
N VAL A 5 -15.59 -28.61 -56.07
CA VAL A 5 -14.39 -28.65 -55.22
C VAL A 5 -13.53 -27.42 -55.51
N ARG A 6 -13.20 -26.61 -54.49
CA ARG A 6 -12.18 -25.53 -54.51
C ARG A 6 -11.80 -25.20 -53.05
N LYS A 7 -10.59 -24.86 -52.62
CA LYS A 7 -9.22 -24.85 -53.18
C LYS A 7 -8.32 -24.51 -51.98
N LEU A 8 -7.30 -25.31 -51.68
CA LEU A 8 -6.22 -24.94 -50.76
C LEU A 8 -5.40 -23.80 -51.40
N SER A 9 -5.12 -22.72 -50.67
CA SER A 9 -4.07 -21.77 -51.02
C SER A 9 -3.39 -21.26 -49.75
N ARG A 10 -2.18 -21.79 -49.52
CA ARG A 10 -1.15 -21.16 -48.69
C ARG A 10 -0.68 -19.91 -49.41
N ASN A 11 -0.56 -18.79 -48.70
CA ASN A 11 0.45 -17.80 -49.05
C ASN A 11 1.17 -17.32 -47.79
N ASN A 12 2.48 -17.24 -47.91
CA ASN A 12 3.51 -17.05 -46.90
C ASN A 12 4.38 -15.92 -47.44
N GLU A 13 4.41 -14.76 -46.79
CA GLU A 13 5.32 -13.69 -47.21
C GLU A 13 5.91 -12.93 -46.00
N SER A 14 7.09 -13.42 -45.61
CA SER A 14 8.37 -12.68 -45.63
C SER A 14 8.43 -11.21 -45.16
N ARG A 15 8.85 -11.04 -43.91
CA ARG A 15 10.07 -10.31 -43.47
C ARG A 15 10.57 -9.13 -44.34
N SER A 16 10.53 -7.91 -43.79
CA SER A 16 11.55 -6.86 -44.01
C SER A 16 11.50 -5.84 -42.85
N LYS A 17 12.53 -5.09 -42.46
CA LYS A 17 13.99 -5.24 -42.43
C LYS A 17 14.46 -4.28 -41.32
N ARG A 18 15.56 -4.64 -40.65
CA ARG A 18 16.30 -3.79 -39.70
C ARG A 18 16.81 -2.50 -40.35
N SER A 19 16.78 -1.42 -39.58
CA SER A 19 17.84 -0.39 -39.45
C SER A 19 17.69 0.18 -38.03
N GLY A 20 18.65 0.18 -37.10
CA GLY A 20 20.10 0.09 -37.20
C GLY A 20 20.72 1.47 -37.00
N SER A 21 20.99 1.87 -35.76
CA SER A 21 22.08 2.79 -35.32
C SER A 21 21.94 2.98 -33.79
N SER A 22 22.76 2.33 -32.95
CA SER A 22 24.12 2.70 -32.50
C SER A 22 24.16 3.85 -31.49
N GLY A 23 24.88 3.62 -30.38
CA GLY A 23 25.11 4.56 -29.27
C GLY A 23 24.53 3.98 -27.98
N GLY A 24 25.26 3.27 -27.12
CA GLY A 24 26.53 3.68 -26.54
C GLY A 24 26.23 4.50 -25.27
N GLY A 25 26.36 3.89 -24.08
CA GLY A 25 26.35 4.66 -22.82
C GLY A 25 25.64 4.00 -21.64
N ALA A 26 26.00 2.77 -21.28
CA ALA A 26 25.55 2.12 -20.05
C ALA A 26 26.17 2.72 -18.75
N SER A 27 26.50 4.02 -18.69
CA SER A 27 27.25 4.57 -17.53
C SER A 27 27.02 6.05 -17.20
N ARG A 28 25.94 6.71 -17.64
CA ARG A 28 25.74 8.16 -17.36
C ARG A 28 24.38 8.59 -16.79
N ALA A 29 23.51 7.68 -16.35
CA ALA A 29 22.22 8.04 -15.73
C ALA A 29 22.27 8.19 -14.19
N ILE A 30 23.31 7.70 -13.52
CA ILE A 30 23.38 7.73 -12.04
C ILE A 30 23.71 9.14 -11.50
N GLY A 31 24.35 9.99 -12.31
CA GLY A 31 24.77 11.33 -11.87
C GLY A 31 23.66 12.38 -11.77
N LEU A 32 22.51 12.19 -12.44
CA LEU A 32 21.41 13.17 -12.45
C LEU A 32 20.38 12.95 -11.34
N LEU A 33 20.35 11.76 -10.72
CA LEU A 33 19.42 11.45 -9.62
C LEU A 33 19.86 12.05 -8.28
N LEU A 34 21.15 12.32 -8.09
CA LEU A 34 21.68 12.91 -6.86
C LEU A 34 21.49 14.44 -6.76
N ALA A 35 21.33 15.14 -7.89
CA ALA A 35 21.16 16.60 -7.89
C ALA A 35 19.72 17.06 -7.59
N LEU A 36 18.71 16.20 -7.80
CA LEU A 36 17.30 16.56 -7.56
C LEU A 36 16.87 16.44 -6.10
N ILE A 37 17.62 15.73 -5.26
CA ILE A 37 17.29 15.55 -3.83
C ILE A 37 17.65 16.80 -3.00
N LEU A 38 18.54 17.65 -3.50
CA LEU A 38 19.08 18.79 -2.73
C LEU A 38 18.27 20.09 -2.80
N VAL A 39 17.25 20.20 -3.66
CA VAL A 39 16.52 21.47 -3.88
C VAL A 39 15.06 21.45 -3.38
N GLY A 40 14.55 20.31 -2.91
CA GLY A 40 13.13 20.15 -2.54
C GLY A 40 12.78 20.28 -1.05
N GLY A 41 13.74 20.53 -0.15
CA GLY A 41 13.55 20.47 1.31
C GLY A 41 13.03 21.77 1.96
N GLY A 42 12.28 22.60 1.24
CA GLY A 42 12.08 24.01 1.62
C GLY A 42 10.67 24.45 2.06
N VAL A 43 9.65 23.59 2.08
CA VAL A 43 8.27 24.05 2.34
C VAL A 43 7.46 23.07 3.19
N TYR A 44 7.87 22.81 4.43
CA TYR A 44 6.94 22.37 5.50
C TYR A 44 7.51 22.78 6.86
N ALA A 45 7.69 24.09 7.04
CA ALA A 45 7.96 24.69 8.36
C ALA A 45 6.75 25.55 8.78
N TYR A 46 5.60 24.91 8.99
CA TYR A 46 4.63 25.43 9.95
C TYR A 46 4.92 24.68 11.26
N MET A 47 5.90 25.21 11.99
CA MET A 47 6.47 24.57 13.17
C MET A 47 5.48 24.55 14.33
N ASN A 48 5.14 23.34 14.75
CA ASN A 48 4.59 23.04 16.07
C ASN A 48 5.71 23.32 17.12
N PRO A 49 5.48 24.12 18.17
CA PRO A 49 6.54 24.55 19.10
C PRO A 49 7.26 23.40 19.83
N GLU A 50 6.71 22.19 19.86
CA GLU A 50 7.35 21.03 20.51
C GLU A 50 8.58 20.48 19.79
N ILE A 51 8.77 20.72 18.49
CA ILE A 51 9.90 20.15 17.73
C ILE A 51 11.20 20.94 18.01
N ILE A 52 11.10 22.21 18.41
CA ILE A 52 12.27 23.07 18.70
C ILE A 52 13.01 22.58 19.95
N GLU A 53 12.31 22.02 20.94
CA GLU A 53 12.96 21.45 22.12
C GLU A 53 13.71 20.15 21.82
N GLN A 54 13.19 19.31 20.92
CA GLN A 54 13.83 18.05 20.58
C GLN A 54 15.12 18.23 19.77
N ALA A 55 15.22 19.30 18.97
CA ALA A 55 16.45 19.64 18.26
C ALA A 55 17.56 20.12 19.20
N LYS A 56 17.21 20.81 20.30
CA LYS A 56 18.19 21.27 21.30
C LYS A 56 18.78 20.12 22.12
N ALA A 57 18.05 19.01 22.29
CA ALA A 57 18.52 17.83 23.00
C ALA A 57 19.42 16.90 22.17
N MET A 58 19.36 16.96 20.83
CA MET A 58 20.16 16.10 19.95
C MET A 58 21.54 16.67 19.58
N VAL A 59 21.75 17.99 19.70
CA VAL A 59 23.07 18.61 19.51
C VAL A 59 23.76 18.67 20.86
N GLY A 60 24.34 17.53 21.27
CA GLY A 60 25.15 17.39 22.47
C GLY A 60 26.39 18.29 22.45
N LEU A 61 26.19 19.58 22.71
CA LEU A 61 27.21 20.50 23.20
C LEU A 61 27.16 20.45 24.72
N ALA A 62 27.70 19.36 25.27
CA ALA A 62 28.06 19.28 26.65
C ALA A 62 29.29 20.18 26.88
N GLU A 63 29.11 21.34 27.51
CA GLU A 63 30.15 21.92 28.36
C GLU A 63 30.03 21.26 29.75
N PRO A 64 31.13 20.76 30.33
CA PRO A 64 31.07 20.01 31.58
C PRO A 64 31.16 20.96 32.77
N ALA A 65 30.12 21.00 33.60
CA ALA A 65 30.24 21.32 35.03
C ALA A 65 28.89 21.06 35.71
N ASP A 66 28.83 20.00 36.52
CA ASP A 66 28.82 20.12 37.99
C ASP A 66 28.14 18.87 38.57
N GLU A 67 28.85 18.25 39.50
CA GLU A 67 28.42 17.04 40.18
C GLU A 67 27.24 17.36 41.12
N GLY A 68 26.12 16.65 40.93
CA GLY A 68 25.12 16.51 41.98
C GLY A 68 23.70 16.60 41.49
N ASN A 69 23.08 15.45 41.21
CA ASN A 69 21.76 15.09 41.75
C ASN A 69 21.37 13.69 41.25
N MET A 70 21.32 12.72 42.15
CA MET A 70 20.59 11.45 41.91
C MET A 70 19.09 11.77 41.89
N GLY A 71 18.49 11.74 40.70
CA GLY A 71 17.04 11.83 40.53
C GLY A 71 16.65 11.17 39.20
N GLY A 72 16.04 10.00 39.30
CA GLY A 72 15.77 9.09 38.17
C GLY A 72 15.08 9.76 36.99
N SER A 73 15.77 9.74 35.85
CA SER A 73 15.19 10.05 34.54
C SER A 73 14.85 8.74 33.84
N GLY A 74 13.68 8.18 34.17
CA GLY A 74 13.01 7.26 33.25
C GLY A 74 12.37 8.10 32.16
N ALA A 75 13.07 8.32 31.05
CA ALA A 75 12.44 8.82 29.84
C ALA A 75 11.27 7.88 29.53
N ALA A 76 10.04 8.37 29.71
CA ALA A 76 8.85 7.61 29.35
C ALA A 76 8.94 7.36 27.84
N ALA A 77 9.27 6.12 27.47
CA ALA A 77 9.12 5.67 26.10
C ALA A 77 7.67 5.99 25.72
N GLN A 78 7.49 6.89 24.74
CA GLN A 78 6.17 7.20 24.19
C GLN A 78 5.54 5.86 23.80
N GLN A 79 4.55 5.43 24.59
CA GLN A 79 3.80 4.21 24.28
C GLN A 79 3.18 4.44 22.92
N ALA A 80 3.58 3.60 21.95
CA ALA A 80 2.87 3.53 20.69
C ALA A 80 1.37 3.39 21.01
N PRO A 81 0.47 4.09 20.30
CA PRO A 81 -0.96 4.00 20.54
C PRO A 81 -1.39 2.52 20.63
N ALA A 82 -2.39 2.19 21.45
CA ALA A 82 -2.88 0.82 21.50
C ALA A 82 -3.37 0.40 20.10
N ALA A 83 -3.14 -0.87 19.73
CA ALA A 83 -3.67 -1.42 18.49
C ALA A 83 -5.20 -1.29 18.47
N PRO A 84 -5.81 -1.07 17.28
CA PRO A 84 -7.26 -1.00 17.15
C PRO A 84 -7.89 -2.34 17.57
N THR A 85 -8.65 -2.33 18.66
CA THR A 85 -9.27 -3.55 19.21
C THR A 85 -10.64 -3.79 18.56
N ILE A 86 -10.66 -4.36 17.34
CA ILE A 86 -11.88 -4.90 16.74
C ILE A 86 -12.03 -6.36 17.17
N THR A 87 -12.99 -6.64 18.06
CA THR A 87 -13.23 -8.01 18.59
C THR A 87 -14.52 -8.64 18.09
N ASP A 88 -15.46 -7.86 17.54
CA ASP A 88 -16.73 -8.39 17.04
C ASP A 88 -16.51 -9.03 15.66
N PRO A 89 -16.86 -10.33 15.47
CA PRO A 89 -16.74 -10.99 14.18
C PRO A 89 -17.58 -10.34 13.06
N LYS A 90 -18.60 -9.53 13.39
CA LYS A 90 -19.38 -8.79 12.39
C LYS A 90 -18.56 -7.79 11.59
N ALA A 91 -17.44 -7.31 12.13
CA ALA A 91 -16.54 -6.41 11.41
C ALA A 91 -15.98 -7.02 10.11
N VAL A 92 -15.98 -8.34 10.00
CA VAL A 92 -15.53 -9.08 8.82
C VAL A 92 -16.42 -8.84 7.59
N GLU A 93 -17.71 -8.55 7.80
CA GLU A 93 -18.69 -8.45 6.71
C GLU A 93 -18.32 -7.38 5.68
N ALA A 94 -17.89 -6.19 6.15
CA ALA A 94 -17.47 -5.10 5.26
C ALA A 94 -16.29 -5.49 4.38
N LEU A 95 -15.32 -6.20 4.97
CA LEU A 95 -14.15 -6.68 4.24
C LEU A 95 -14.52 -7.78 3.24
N ASN A 96 -15.41 -8.69 3.61
CA ASN A 96 -15.92 -9.71 2.69
C ASN A 96 -16.69 -9.10 1.51
N MET A 97 -17.49 -8.06 1.72
CA MET A 97 -18.13 -7.33 0.62
C MET A 97 -17.09 -6.69 -0.32
N ALA A 98 -16.03 -6.10 0.23
CA ALA A 98 -14.94 -5.56 -0.58
C ALA A 98 -14.22 -6.66 -1.40
N LYS A 99 -14.01 -7.85 -0.84
CA LYS A 99 -13.47 -9.00 -1.57
C LYS A 99 -14.36 -9.42 -2.74
N VAL A 100 -15.67 -9.60 -2.47
CA VAL A 100 -16.66 -9.93 -3.50
C VAL A 100 -16.72 -8.86 -4.59
N TRP A 101 -16.55 -7.59 -4.24
CA TRP A 101 -16.47 -6.50 -5.20
C TRP A 101 -15.27 -6.65 -6.14
N VAL A 102 -14.08 -6.91 -5.60
CA VAL A 102 -12.86 -7.16 -6.39
C VAL A 102 -13.05 -8.37 -7.30
N GLU A 103 -13.56 -9.48 -6.77
CA GLU A 103 -13.84 -10.70 -7.55
C GLU A 103 -14.85 -10.45 -8.67
N THR A 104 -15.88 -9.65 -8.42
CA THR A 104 -16.88 -9.25 -9.43
C THR A 104 -16.25 -8.44 -10.55
N ARG A 105 -15.31 -7.53 -10.24
CA ARG A 105 -14.55 -6.77 -11.24
C ARG A 105 -13.68 -7.69 -12.09
N LEU A 106 -12.99 -8.63 -11.46
CA LEU A 106 -12.17 -9.63 -12.17
C LEU A 106 -13.03 -10.51 -13.09
N ALA A 107 -14.19 -10.97 -12.62
CA ALA A 107 -15.12 -11.76 -13.42
C ALA A 107 -15.66 -11.00 -14.65
N LYS A 108 -15.71 -9.66 -14.57
CA LYS A 108 -16.06 -8.77 -15.70
C LYS A 108 -14.87 -8.46 -16.63
N GLY A 109 -13.69 -9.01 -16.37
CA GLY A 109 -12.48 -8.82 -17.15
C GLY A 109 -11.65 -7.59 -16.76
N THR A 110 -11.97 -6.91 -15.65
CA THR A 110 -11.14 -5.81 -15.14
C THR A 110 -9.86 -6.38 -14.54
N ARG A 111 -8.70 -5.81 -14.86
CA ARG A 111 -7.43 -6.26 -14.27
C ARG A 111 -7.25 -5.67 -12.88
N LEU A 112 -6.54 -6.39 -11.98
CA LEU A 112 -6.30 -5.93 -10.60
C LEU A 112 -5.77 -4.49 -10.55
N ASN A 113 -4.77 -4.16 -11.36
CA ASN A 113 -4.14 -2.83 -11.41
C ASN A 113 -5.09 -1.69 -11.82
N GLU A 114 -6.25 -2.00 -12.38
CA GLU A 114 -7.29 -1.03 -12.77
C GLU A 114 -8.33 -0.82 -11.67
N ILE A 115 -8.35 -1.65 -10.62
CA ILE A 115 -9.31 -1.57 -9.52
C ILE A 115 -8.76 -0.59 -8.46
N ASN A 116 -9.11 0.69 -8.61
CA ASN A 116 -8.70 1.78 -7.72
C ASN A 116 -9.90 2.66 -7.37
N GLU A 117 -10.58 2.35 -6.27
CA GLU A 117 -11.82 3.04 -5.88
C GLU A 117 -12.10 2.93 -4.38
N ALA A 118 -12.88 3.87 -3.83
CA ALA A 118 -13.36 3.78 -2.46
C ALA A 118 -14.64 2.95 -2.40
N ILE A 119 -14.79 2.14 -1.34
CA ILE A 119 -16.01 1.41 -1.05
C ILE A 119 -16.76 2.14 0.06
N ASP A 120 -18.03 2.45 -0.19
CA ASP A 120 -18.90 3.02 0.82
C ASP A 120 -19.07 2.03 1.99
N VAL A 121 -18.68 2.44 3.19
CA VAL A 121 -18.85 1.63 4.40
C VAL A 121 -20.34 1.62 4.78
N PRO A 122 -21.01 0.46 4.81
CA PRO A 122 -22.41 0.37 5.19
C PRO A 122 -22.67 0.89 6.60
N ALA A 123 -23.87 1.40 6.86
CA ALA A 123 -24.20 2.00 8.16
C ALA A 123 -23.95 1.06 9.35
N SER A 124 -24.25 -0.23 9.21
CA SER A 124 -24.01 -1.29 10.20
C SER A 124 -22.52 -1.59 10.45
N GLN A 125 -21.64 -1.06 9.61
CA GLN A 125 -20.19 -1.33 9.64
C GLN A 125 -19.38 -0.10 10.00
N LYS A 126 -20.00 1.08 10.09
CA LYS A 126 -19.35 2.36 10.46
C LYS A 126 -18.85 2.39 11.90
N GLU A 127 -19.38 1.53 12.77
CA GLU A 127 -18.86 1.36 14.13
C GLU A 127 -17.49 0.66 14.16
N PHE A 128 -17.16 -0.12 13.12
CA PHE A 128 -15.91 -0.86 13.02
C PHE A 128 -14.92 -0.19 12.06
N TRP A 129 -15.40 0.38 10.96
CA TRP A 129 -14.58 0.89 9.87
C TRP A 129 -14.87 2.36 9.57
N GLN A 130 -13.81 3.17 9.52
CA GLN A 130 -13.88 4.54 9.05
C GLN A 130 -13.95 4.60 7.52
N SER A 131 -13.11 3.80 6.86
CA SER A 131 -13.01 3.80 5.40
C SER A 131 -12.49 2.47 4.88
N ILE A 132 -12.95 2.09 3.68
CA ILE A 132 -12.43 0.96 2.93
C ILE A 132 -12.09 1.46 1.53
N THR A 133 -10.86 1.22 1.07
CA THR A 133 -10.39 1.64 -0.25
C THR A 133 -9.72 0.48 -0.97
N LEU A 134 -9.84 0.49 -2.29
CA LEU A 134 -9.21 -0.45 -3.20
C LEU A 134 -8.09 0.27 -3.94
N SER A 135 -6.90 -0.33 -3.95
CA SER A 135 -5.77 0.13 -4.76
C SER A 135 -5.13 -1.08 -5.42
N GLN A 136 -5.21 -1.14 -6.74
CA GLN A 136 -4.79 -2.29 -7.55
C GLN A 136 -5.40 -3.62 -7.07
N GLY A 137 -6.66 -3.56 -6.62
CA GLY A 137 -7.39 -4.69 -6.04
C GLY A 137 -7.00 -5.06 -4.60
N ALA A 138 -5.96 -4.46 -4.02
CA ALA A 138 -5.68 -4.57 -2.59
C ALA A 138 -6.70 -3.75 -1.78
N ILE A 139 -7.18 -4.32 -0.68
CA ILE A 139 -8.13 -3.66 0.21
C ILE A 139 -7.35 -3.02 1.34
N THR A 140 -7.54 -1.72 1.55
CA THR A 140 -7.04 -0.98 2.71
C THR A 140 -8.23 -0.54 3.55
N ALA A 141 -8.31 -1.00 4.78
CA ALA A 141 -9.40 -0.68 5.70
C ALA A 141 -8.85 0.02 6.94
N ILE A 142 -9.38 1.21 7.24
CA ILE A 142 -9.00 1.99 8.42
C ILE A 142 -10.06 1.76 9.50
N PRO A 143 -9.68 1.26 10.69
CA PRO A 143 -10.60 1.09 11.82
C PRO A 143 -11.25 2.42 12.24
N ALA A 144 -12.49 2.34 12.72
CA ALA A 144 -13.20 3.50 13.27
C ALA A 144 -12.41 4.10 14.44
N GLY A 145 -12.29 5.44 14.46
CA GLY A 145 -11.52 6.16 15.49
C GLY A 145 -9.99 5.99 15.39
N SER A 146 -9.47 5.47 14.28
CA SER A 146 -8.04 5.25 14.06
C SER A 146 -7.47 6.10 12.91
N THR A 147 -6.22 5.85 12.54
CA THR A 147 -5.50 6.53 11.45
C THR A 147 -5.01 5.53 10.40
N ALA A 148 -4.56 6.02 9.25
CA ALA A 148 -4.05 5.18 8.15
C ALA A 148 -2.84 4.33 8.55
N GLU A 149 -2.07 4.72 9.56
CA GLU A 149 -0.94 3.94 10.09
C GLU A 149 -1.38 2.62 10.74
N ARG A 150 -2.66 2.53 11.10
CA ARG A 150 -3.31 1.35 11.71
C ARG A 150 -4.21 0.62 10.72
N ALA A 151 -4.02 0.88 9.42
CA ALA A 151 -4.82 0.23 8.40
C ALA A 151 -4.55 -1.27 8.36
N VAL A 152 -5.62 -2.01 8.13
CA VAL A 152 -5.57 -3.42 7.75
C VAL A 152 -5.47 -3.49 6.24
N LEU A 153 -4.45 -4.19 5.74
CA LEU A 153 -4.23 -4.43 4.33
C LEU A 153 -4.58 -5.88 3.98
N LEU A 154 -5.42 -6.07 2.97
CA LEU A 154 -5.68 -7.38 2.37
C LEU A 154 -5.16 -7.37 0.94
N LEU A 155 -4.15 -8.20 0.71
CA LEU A 155 -3.44 -8.30 -0.56
C LEU A 155 -3.96 -9.52 -1.33
N PRO A 156 -4.52 -9.31 -2.54
CA PRO A 156 -5.00 -10.41 -3.35
C PRO A 156 -3.83 -11.18 -3.97
N MET A 157 -3.89 -12.51 -3.89
CA MET A 157 -2.95 -13.42 -4.54
C MET A 157 -3.72 -14.47 -5.32
N GLN A 158 -3.16 -14.95 -6.42
CA GLN A 158 -3.77 -16.05 -7.18
C GLN A 158 -3.18 -17.38 -6.72
N SER A 159 -4.06 -18.31 -6.34
CA SER A 159 -3.72 -19.69 -6.03
C SER A 159 -4.75 -20.62 -6.64
N GLN A 160 -4.30 -21.58 -7.45
CA GLN A 160 -5.17 -22.57 -8.11
C GLN A 160 -6.35 -21.96 -8.90
N GLY A 161 -6.14 -20.78 -9.50
CA GLY A 161 -7.19 -20.08 -10.25
C GLY A 161 -8.23 -19.36 -9.38
N GLN A 162 -8.02 -19.31 -8.06
CA GLN A 162 -8.84 -18.56 -7.10
C GLN A 162 -8.04 -17.42 -6.47
N LEU A 163 -8.76 -16.41 -6.00
CA LEU A 163 -8.17 -15.31 -5.26
C LEU A 163 -8.10 -15.67 -3.77
N ILE A 164 -6.91 -15.64 -3.19
CA ILE A 164 -6.67 -15.76 -1.75
C ILE A 164 -6.14 -14.41 -1.24
N TRP A 165 -6.24 -14.18 0.07
CA TRP A 165 -6.01 -12.85 0.63
C TRP A 165 -4.97 -12.90 1.74
N ALA A 166 -3.75 -12.41 1.50
CA ALA A 166 -2.78 -12.20 2.57
C ALA A 166 -3.15 -10.94 3.36
N CYS A 167 -3.01 -10.98 4.68
CA CYS A 167 -3.25 -9.83 5.53
C CYS A 167 -1.94 -9.22 6.03
N ALA A 168 -1.87 -7.89 6.10
CA ALA A 168 -0.74 -7.16 6.65
C ALA A 168 -1.19 -5.91 7.45
N GLY A 169 -0.34 -5.45 8.36
CA GLY A 169 -0.62 -4.35 9.29
C GLY A 169 -1.05 -4.83 10.67
N ASP A 170 -1.73 -3.97 11.42
CA ASP A 170 -2.28 -4.31 12.74
C ASP A 170 -3.59 -5.09 12.56
N ILE A 171 -3.49 -6.41 12.37
CA ILE A 171 -4.63 -7.31 12.11
C ILE A 171 -5.39 -7.60 13.41
N PRO A 172 -6.65 -7.17 13.57
CA PRO A 172 -7.45 -7.56 14.73
C PRO A 172 -7.81 -9.06 14.71
N GLN A 173 -7.90 -9.69 15.87
CA GLN A 173 -8.25 -11.12 15.98
C GLN A 173 -9.54 -11.49 15.25
N ALA A 174 -10.55 -10.59 15.27
CA ALA A 174 -11.83 -10.83 14.60
C ALA A 174 -11.70 -11.08 13.09
N ILE A 175 -10.65 -10.58 12.45
CA ILE A 175 -10.45 -10.69 10.99
C ILE A 175 -9.41 -11.74 10.58
N GLU A 176 -8.72 -12.39 11.52
CA GLU A 176 -7.72 -13.43 11.18
C GLU A 176 -8.33 -14.55 10.33
N SER A 177 -9.61 -14.86 10.56
CA SER A 177 -10.36 -15.90 9.82
C SER A 177 -10.45 -15.67 8.31
N ILE A 178 -10.27 -14.43 7.85
CA ILE A 178 -10.34 -14.09 6.42
C ILE A 178 -8.98 -13.89 5.78
N CYS A 179 -7.90 -14.15 6.52
CA CYS A 179 -6.53 -14.10 6.05
C CYS A 179 -6.09 -15.50 5.61
N ALA A 180 -5.45 -15.58 4.45
CA ALA A 180 -4.77 -16.79 4.02
C ALA A 180 -3.63 -17.08 5.00
N GLN A 181 -3.54 -18.35 5.41
CA GLN A 181 -2.43 -18.88 6.21
C GLN A 181 -1.26 -19.29 5.32
#